data_AF-A0A2W6TK18-F1
#
_entry.id   AF-A0A2W6TK18-F1
#
_cell.length_a   1.000
_cell.length_b   1.000
_cell.length_c   1.000
_cell.angle_alpha   90.00
_cell.angle_beta   90.00
_cell.angle_gamma   90.00
#
_symmetry.space_group_name_H-M   'P 1'
#
loop_
_entity.id
_entity.type
_entity.pdbx_description
1 polymer ?
#
loop_
_entity_poly.entity_id
_entity_poly.type
_entity_poly.pdbx_seq_one_letter_code
_entity_poly.pdbx_strand_id
1 'polypeptide(L)'
;MKYSSQNFKETLVMDFLLENRFRFLRHLLFLIFFFLLIYNARFWNWYSEDSKYYILFFVYSILIGMVYINIYVLVPLFFFKTRYVTYFILLVALGVLALNGIGYCFDRFFSEYRVINLPREKGGIYEGVLMCIPIILTTTTVKLLQKWIKDSQRITELNDLTLRMELNELRNQINPHFLFNMLNNVKALIRTDPGKATAVIMK
;
A
#
# COMPACT_ATOMS: atom_id res chain seq x y z
N MET A 1 -4.60 28.30 -16.09
CA MET A 1 -5.15 26.95 -16.40
C MET A 1 -4.07 25.85 -16.27
N LYS A 2 -3.48 25.66 -15.08
CA LYS A 2 -2.47 24.61 -14.82
C LYS A 2 -2.96 23.50 -13.88
N TYR A 3 -4.22 23.58 -13.44
CA TYR A 3 -4.82 22.74 -12.40
C TYR A 3 -5.46 21.43 -12.88
N SER A 4 -5.60 21.19 -14.19
CA SER A 4 -6.37 20.05 -14.72
C SER A 4 -5.53 18.80 -15.04
N SER A 5 -4.27 18.93 -15.48
CA SER A 5 -3.49 17.74 -15.88
C SER A 5 -2.85 16.98 -14.70
N GLN A 6 -2.64 17.65 -13.56
CA GLN A 6 -2.17 17.00 -12.33
C GLN A 6 -3.24 16.04 -11.78
N ASN A 7 -4.49 16.49 -11.64
CA ASN A 7 -5.59 15.63 -11.17
C ASN A 7 -5.78 14.37 -12.06
N PHE A 8 -5.67 14.50 -13.39
CA PHE A 8 -5.84 13.35 -14.29
C PHE A 8 -4.68 12.34 -14.20
N LYS A 9 -3.43 12.82 -14.04
CA LYS A 9 -2.28 11.93 -13.83
C LYS A 9 -2.32 11.28 -12.44
N GLU A 10 -2.78 12.00 -11.43
CA GLU A 10 -2.99 11.48 -10.08
C GLU A 10 -4.06 10.40 -10.07
N THR A 11 -5.21 10.57 -10.75
CA THR A 11 -6.21 9.51 -10.88
C THR A 11 -5.66 8.28 -11.59
N LEU A 12 -4.92 8.43 -12.70
CA LEU A 12 -4.39 7.26 -13.43
C LEU A 12 -3.40 6.42 -12.61
N VAL A 13 -2.51 7.05 -11.85
CA VAL A 13 -1.55 6.34 -10.99
C VAL A 13 -2.27 5.69 -9.81
N MET A 14 -3.23 6.38 -9.20
CA MET A 14 -4.05 5.84 -8.12
C MET A 14 -4.90 4.64 -8.59
N ASP A 15 -5.52 4.76 -9.75
CA ASP A 15 -6.31 3.70 -10.40
C ASP A 15 -5.42 2.49 -10.70
N PHE A 16 -4.24 2.71 -11.26
CA PHE A 16 -3.26 1.65 -11.49
C PHE A 16 -2.84 0.95 -10.19
N LEU A 17 -2.67 1.68 -9.09
CA LEU A 17 -2.29 1.11 -7.80
C LEU A 17 -3.43 0.38 -7.10
N LEU A 18 -4.67 0.85 -7.22
CA LEU A 18 -5.80 0.41 -6.39
C LEU A 18 -6.73 -0.58 -7.09
N GLU A 19 -6.95 -0.42 -8.39
CA GLU A 19 -8.00 -1.17 -9.08
C GLU A 19 -7.63 -2.64 -9.28
N ASN A 20 -8.67 -3.48 -9.27
CA ASN A 20 -8.51 -4.92 -9.47
C ASN A 20 -8.15 -5.28 -10.92
N ARG A 21 -8.53 -4.46 -11.92
CA ARG A 21 -8.21 -4.72 -13.35
C ARG A 21 -6.70 -4.77 -13.62
N PHE A 22 -5.94 -3.94 -12.93
CA PHE A 22 -4.48 -3.88 -13.07
C PHE A 22 -3.75 -4.85 -12.12
N ARG A 23 -4.46 -5.70 -11.37
CA ARG A 23 -3.83 -6.66 -10.45
C ARG A 23 -2.85 -7.56 -11.17
N PHE A 24 -3.26 -8.16 -12.30
CA PHE A 24 -2.40 -9.01 -13.10
C PHE A 24 -1.22 -8.23 -13.68
N LEU A 25 -1.45 -7.02 -14.19
CA LEU A 25 -0.40 -6.18 -14.76
C LEU A 25 0.66 -5.81 -13.73
N ARG A 26 0.27 -5.45 -12.49
CA ARG A 26 1.20 -5.17 -11.39
C ARG A 26 2.04 -6.39 -11.02
N HIS A 27 1.42 -7.57 -10.91
CA HIS A 27 2.16 -8.80 -10.62
C HIS A 27 3.09 -9.17 -11.77
N LEU A 28 2.66 -9.03 -13.02
CA LEU A 28 3.46 -9.31 -14.20
C LEU A 28 4.66 -8.35 -14.29
N LEU A 29 4.45 -7.05 -14.10
CA LEU A 29 5.53 -6.05 -14.06
C LEU A 29 6.51 -6.36 -12.93
N PHE A 30 6.01 -6.71 -11.74
CA PHE A 30 6.86 -7.11 -10.62
C PHE A 30 7.68 -8.36 -10.94
N LEU A 31 7.08 -9.39 -11.54
CA LEU A 31 7.77 -10.61 -11.93
C LEU A 31 8.86 -10.34 -12.98
N ILE A 32 8.56 -9.53 -13.99
CA ILE A 32 9.55 -9.15 -15.02
C ILE A 32 10.70 -8.36 -14.39
N PHE A 33 10.39 -7.34 -13.59
CA PHE A 33 11.40 -6.55 -12.87
C PHE A 33 12.26 -7.44 -11.97
N PHE A 34 11.63 -8.38 -11.26
CA PHE A 34 12.31 -9.26 -10.34
C PHE A 34 13.20 -10.28 -11.06
N PHE A 35 12.73 -10.83 -12.18
CA PHE A 35 13.53 -11.69 -13.04
C PHE A 35 14.77 -10.96 -13.55
N LEU A 36 14.61 -9.70 -14.00
CA LEU A 36 15.74 -8.87 -14.45
C LEU A 36 16.75 -8.63 -13.33
N LEU A 37 16.29 -8.36 -12.11
CA LEU A 37 17.14 -8.16 -10.93
C LEU A 37 17.99 -9.41 -10.65
N ILE A 38 17.37 -10.60 -10.63
CA ILE A 38 18.06 -11.87 -10.40
C ILE A 38 18.97 -12.23 -11.57
N TYR A 39 18.56 -11.97 -12.81
CA TYR A 39 19.42 -12.19 -13.97
C TYR A 39 20.72 -11.34 -13.89
N ASN A 40 20.66 -10.14 -13.31
CA ASN A 40 21.84 -9.30 -13.09
C ASN A 40 22.70 -9.71 -11.89
N ALA A 41 22.25 -10.65 -11.07
CA ALA A 41 22.87 -11.01 -9.78
C ALA A 41 24.20 -11.77 -9.88
N ARG A 42 24.68 -12.10 -11.08
CA ARG A 42 25.95 -12.79 -11.40
C ARG A 42 26.22 -14.16 -10.77
N PHE A 43 25.54 -14.56 -9.69
CA PHE A 43 25.75 -15.84 -8.98
C PHE A 43 25.60 -17.07 -9.90
N TRP A 44 24.76 -16.97 -10.91
CA TRP A 44 24.46 -18.05 -11.85
C TRP A 44 25.60 -18.27 -12.88
N ASN A 45 26.49 -17.30 -13.07
CA ASN A 45 27.68 -17.44 -13.94
C ASN A 45 28.78 -18.32 -13.31
N TRP A 46 28.65 -18.69 -12.03
CA TRP A 46 29.60 -19.59 -11.36
C TRP A 46 29.36 -21.08 -11.67
N TYR A 47 28.31 -21.39 -12.42
CA TYR A 47 27.88 -22.74 -12.75
C TYR A 47 28.04 -23.02 -14.25
N SER A 48 28.11 -24.31 -14.62
CA SER A 48 28.29 -24.73 -16.00
C SER A 48 27.19 -24.19 -16.92
N GLU A 49 27.54 -23.95 -18.18
CA GLU A 49 26.63 -23.39 -19.21
C GLU A 49 25.33 -24.19 -19.33
N ASP A 50 25.39 -25.51 -19.15
CA ASP A 50 24.23 -26.40 -19.25
C ASP A 50 23.30 -26.33 -18.04
N SER A 51 23.81 -25.97 -16.85
CA SER A 51 23.07 -26.02 -15.58
C SER A 51 22.69 -24.64 -15.02
N LYS A 52 23.33 -23.55 -15.49
CA LYS A 52 23.12 -22.19 -14.98
C LYS A 52 21.67 -21.70 -15.06
N TYR A 53 20.95 -22.01 -16.14
CA TYR A 53 19.56 -21.58 -16.33
C TYR A 53 18.59 -22.34 -15.42
N TYR A 54 18.83 -23.63 -15.17
CA TYR A 54 18.03 -24.42 -14.23
C TYR A 54 18.18 -23.90 -12.79
N ILE A 55 19.42 -23.54 -12.41
CA ILE A 55 19.72 -22.93 -11.12
C ILE A 55 19.03 -21.57 -10.97
N LEU A 56 19.11 -20.73 -12.00
CA LEU A 56 18.44 -19.44 -12.03
C LEU A 56 16.93 -19.58 -11.81
N PHE A 57 16.29 -20.49 -12.54
CA PHE A 57 14.85 -20.76 -12.42
C PHE A 57 14.47 -21.30 -11.04
N PHE A 58 15.29 -22.17 -10.46
CA PHE A 58 15.06 -22.73 -9.13
C PHE A 58 15.11 -21.66 -8.03
N VAL A 59 16.16 -20.84 -8.02
CA VAL A 59 16.29 -19.71 -7.06
C VAL A 59 15.15 -18.71 -7.24
N TYR A 60 14.82 -18.37 -8.49
CA TYR A 60 13.72 -17.49 -8.82
C TYR A 60 12.38 -17.99 -8.24
N SER A 61 12.10 -19.30 -8.38
CA SER A 61 10.87 -19.92 -7.88
C SER A 61 10.75 -19.85 -6.35
N ILE A 62 11.84 -20.14 -5.62
CA ILE A 62 11.84 -20.07 -4.15
C ILE A 62 11.63 -18.64 -3.67
N LEU A 63 12.33 -17.68 -4.26
CA LEU A 63 12.23 -16.27 -3.85
C LEU A 63 10.86 -15.68 -4.20
N ILE A 64 10.24 -16.06 -5.32
CA ILE A 64 8.84 -15.72 -5.61
C ILE A 64 7.94 -16.27 -4.50
N GLY A 65 8.09 -17.55 -4.14
CA GLY A 65 7.29 -18.15 -3.06
C GLY A 65 7.37 -17.33 -1.78
N MET A 66 8.59 -16.97 -1.36
CA MET A 66 8.83 -16.11 -0.20
C MET A 66 8.12 -14.75 -0.31
N VAL A 67 8.20 -14.09 -1.48
CA VAL A 67 7.54 -12.80 -1.71
C VAL A 67 6.03 -12.89 -1.61
N TYR A 68 5.43 -13.91 -2.23
CA TYR A 68 3.98 -14.08 -2.19
C TYR A 68 3.49 -14.44 -0.78
N ILE A 69 4.24 -15.24 -0.04
CA ILE A 69 3.98 -15.49 1.39
C ILE A 69 4.02 -14.17 2.18
N ASN A 70 5.01 -13.31 1.94
CA ASN A 70 5.07 -11.99 2.58
C ASN A 70 3.81 -11.16 2.27
N ILE A 71 3.49 -11.00 0.98
CA ILE A 71 2.42 -10.13 0.49
C ILE A 71 1.03 -10.58 0.96
N TYR A 72 0.77 -11.90 0.95
CA TYR A 72 -0.57 -12.45 1.18
C TYR A 72 -0.79 -12.98 2.61
N VAL A 73 0.28 -13.29 3.35
CA VAL A 73 0.18 -13.83 4.72
C VAL A 73 0.76 -12.85 5.74
N LEU A 74 2.05 -12.51 5.65
CA LEU A 74 2.73 -11.74 6.71
C LEU A 74 2.19 -10.31 6.83
N VAL A 75 2.07 -9.60 5.70
CA VAL A 75 1.61 -8.21 5.68
C VAL A 75 0.17 -8.07 6.19
N PRO A 76 -0.84 -8.76 5.63
CA PRO A 76 -2.22 -8.57 6.07
C PRO A 76 -2.48 -9.09 7.49
N LEU A 77 -1.81 -10.17 7.90
CA LEU A 77 -2.12 -10.82 9.17
C LEU A 77 -1.38 -10.20 10.36
N PHE A 78 -0.15 -9.72 10.17
CA PHE A 78 0.68 -9.19 11.26
C PHE A 78 0.96 -7.70 11.13
N PHE A 79 1.38 -7.24 9.95
CA PHE A 79 1.76 -5.83 9.75
C PHE A 79 0.54 -4.91 9.93
N PHE A 80 -0.60 -5.25 9.30
CA PHE A 80 -1.81 -4.43 9.41
C PHE A 80 -2.54 -4.55 10.76
N LYS A 81 -2.22 -5.56 11.58
CA LYS A 81 -2.72 -5.70 12.95
C LYS A 81 -1.80 -5.05 14.00
N THR A 82 -0.94 -4.12 13.58
CA THR A 82 0.04 -3.39 14.42
C THR A 82 1.05 -4.27 15.18
N ARG A 83 1.17 -5.56 14.84
CA ARG A 83 2.13 -6.48 15.46
C ARG A 83 3.48 -6.48 14.74
N TYR A 84 4.13 -5.31 14.70
CA TYR A 84 5.35 -5.09 13.91
C TYR A 84 6.53 -5.98 14.32
N VAL A 85 6.71 -6.23 15.63
CA VAL A 85 7.80 -7.08 16.13
C VAL A 85 7.63 -8.52 15.64
N THR A 86 6.42 -9.08 15.75
CA THR A 86 6.13 -10.44 15.26
C THR A 86 6.26 -10.53 13.74
N TYR A 87 5.86 -9.49 13.01
CA TYR A 87 6.04 -9.43 11.56
C TYR A 87 7.53 -9.48 11.20
N PHE A 88 8.36 -8.67 11.87
CA PHE A 88 9.79 -8.61 11.60
C PHE A 88 10.50 -9.93 11.92
N ILE A 89 10.17 -10.56 13.05
CA ILE A 89 10.72 -11.87 13.41
C ILE A 89 10.33 -12.93 12.37
N LEU A 90 9.06 -13.00 11.97
CA LEU A 90 8.60 -13.97 10.98
C LEU A 90 9.19 -13.71 9.59
N LEU A 91 9.39 -12.45 9.22
CA LEU A 91 10.03 -12.06 7.97
C LEU A 91 11.49 -12.52 7.91
N VAL A 92 12.25 -12.26 8.97
CA VAL A 92 13.64 -12.70 9.09
C VAL A 92 13.71 -14.23 9.10
N ALA A 93 12.84 -14.89 9.86
CA ALA A 93 12.76 -16.35 9.89
C ALA A 93 12.48 -16.93 8.48
N LEU A 94 11.51 -16.36 7.75
CA LEU A 94 11.19 -16.77 6.39
C LEU A 94 12.38 -16.61 5.43
N GLY A 95 13.11 -15.49 5.52
CA GLY A 95 14.30 -15.24 4.71
C GLY A 95 15.44 -16.21 5.04
N VAL A 96 15.70 -16.46 6.32
CA VAL A 96 16.70 -17.42 6.77
C VAL A 96 16.34 -18.83 6.29
N LEU A 97 15.08 -19.24 6.39
CA LEU A 97 14.62 -20.55 5.89
C LEU A 97 14.79 -20.67 4.37
N ALA A 98 14.42 -19.63 3.61
CA ALA A 98 14.57 -19.63 2.16
C ALA A 98 16.05 -19.73 1.74
N LEU A 99 16.92 -18.92 2.35
CA LEU A 99 18.35 -18.92 2.04
C LEU A 99 19.04 -20.24 2.46
N ASN A 100 18.70 -20.80 3.62
CA ASN A 100 19.22 -22.10 4.03
C ASN A 100 18.72 -23.22 3.12
N GLY A 101 17.44 -23.19 2.71
CA GLY A 101 16.90 -24.16 1.76
C GLY A 101 17.61 -24.12 0.41
N ILE A 102 17.84 -22.91 -0.12
CA ILE A 102 18.63 -22.70 -1.34
C ILE A 102 20.06 -23.23 -1.16
N GLY A 103 20.73 -22.89 -0.06
CA GLY A 103 22.09 -23.35 0.24
C GLY A 103 22.20 -24.86 0.37
N TYR A 104 21.25 -25.51 1.05
CA TYR A 104 21.19 -26.97 1.19
C TYR A 104 20.97 -27.66 -0.16
N CYS A 105 20.06 -27.14 -0.99
CA CYS A 105 19.84 -27.66 -2.34
C CYS A 105 21.10 -27.51 -3.21
N PHE A 106 21.82 -26.41 -3.10
CA PHE A 106 23.08 -26.21 -3.82
C PHE A 106 24.15 -27.23 -3.42
N ASP A 107 24.33 -27.47 -2.12
CA ASP A 107 25.34 -28.42 -1.62
C ASP A 107 25.02 -29.87 -2.03
N ARG A 108 23.73 -30.24 -1.98
CA ARG A 108 23.25 -31.62 -2.19
C ARG A 108 23.13 -32.01 -3.66
N PHE A 109 22.66 -31.10 -4.53
CA PHE A 109 22.30 -31.42 -5.91
C PHE A 109 23.19 -30.74 -6.96
N PHE A 110 23.84 -29.62 -6.62
CA PHE A 110 24.54 -28.79 -7.61
C PHE A 110 26.05 -28.66 -7.36
N SER A 111 26.60 -29.33 -6.34
CA SER A 111 28.01 -29.26 -5.97
C SER A 111 28.93 -29.77 -7.09
N GLU A 112 28.49 -30.76 -7.87
CA GLU A 112 29.24 -31.32 -9.01
C GLU A 112 29.27 -30.41 -10.26
N TYR A 113 28.40 -29.40 -10.34
CA TYR A 113 28.27 -28.51 -11.51
C TYR A 113 28.98 -27.15 -11.34
N ARG A 114 29.75 -26.97 -10.26
CA ARG A 114 30.53 -25.76 -10.02
C ARG A 114 31.79 -25.78 -10.90
N VAL A 115 31.91 -24.78 -11.78
CA VAL A 115 33.06 -24.65 -12.70
C VAL A 115 34.28 -24.02 -12.01
N ILE A 116 34.05 -23.35 -10.88
CA ILE A 116 35.09 -22.61 -10.16
C ILE A 116 35.30 -23.25 -8.78
N ASN A 117 36.52 -23.75 -8.54
CA ASN A 117 37.03 -24.15 -7.22
C ASN A 117 37.30 -22.93 -6.33
N LEU A 118 36.34 -22.01 -6.21
CA LEU A 118 36.43 -20.98 -5.20
C LEU A 118 36.19 -21.64 -3.83
N PRO A 119 36.97 -21.32 -2.78
CA PRO A 119 36.63 -21.71 -1.43
C PRO A 119 35.18 -21.31 -1.14
N ARG A 120 34.54 -22.01 -0.19
CA ARG A 120 33.14 -21.79 0.25
C ARG A 120 33.00 -20.36 0.79
N GLU A 121 33.05 -19.36 -0.07
CA GLU A 121 33.02 -17.98 0.32
C GLU A 121 31.62 -17.69 0.84
N LYS A 122 31.58 -17.13 2.04
CA LYS A 122 30.37 -16.62 2.71
C LYS A 122 29.61 -15.58 1.85
N GLY A 123 30.15 -15.20 0.69
CA GLY A 123 29.57 -14.31 -0.31
C GLY A 123 28.21 -14.76 -0.84
N GLY A 124 27.95 -16.07 -1.01
CA GLY A 124 26.65 -16.52 -1.54
C GLY A 124 25.46 -16.20 -0.63
N ILE A 125 25.66 -16.25 0.70
CA ILE A 125 24.63 -15.87 1.68
C ILE A 125 24.51 -14.34 1.72
N TYR A 126 25.63 -13.63 1.69
CA TYR A 126 25.65 -12.16 1.69
C TYR A 126 24.95 -11.58 0.47
N GLU A 127 25.22 -12.10 -0.73
CA GLU A 127 24.55 -11.74 -1.98
C GLU A 127 23.05 -12.07 -1.93
N GLY A 128 22.67 -13.23 -1.42
CA GLY A 128 21.27 -13.62 -1.24
C GLY A 128 20.52 -12.68 -0.29
N VAL A 129 21.13 -12.29 0.84
CA VAL A 129 20.57 -11.32 1.78
C VAL A 129 20.44 -9.94 1.14
N LEU A 130 21.49 -9.47 0.45
CA LEU A 130 21.48 -8.18 -0.24
C LEU A 130 20.39 -8.11 -1.32
N MET A 131 20.06 -9.24 -1.97
CA MET A 131 18.96 -9.30 -2.93
C MET A 131 17.58 -9.32 -2.23
N CYS A 132 17.44 -9.98 -1.09
CA CYS A 132 16.17 -10.04 -0.36
C CYS A 132 15.68 -8.67 0.12
N ILE A 133 16.59 -7.80 0.56
CA ILE A 133 16.27 -6.49 1.13
C ILE A 133 15.43 -5.61 0.18
N PRO A 134 15.88 -5.27 -1.05
CA PRO A 134 15.13 -4.40 -1.95
C PRO A 134 13.79 -5.02 -2.37
N ILE A 135 13.71 -6.34 -2.47
CA ILE A 135 12.46 -7.04 -2.82
C ILE A 135 11.42 -6.85 -1.72
N ILE A 136 11.79 -7.15 -0.47
CA ILE A 136 10.92 -7.02 0.69
C ILE A 136 10.50 -5.55 0.87
N LEU A 137 11.45 -4.62 0.75
CA LEU A 137 11.17 -3.19 0.87
C LEU A 137 10.18 -2.72 -0.19
N THR A 138 10.40 -3.07 -1.46
CA THR A 138 9.54 -2.64 -2.57
C THR A 138 8.12 -3.20 -2.40
N THR A 139 8.01 -4.49 -2.11
CA THR A 139 6.70 -5.17 -1.96
C THR A 139 5.92 -4.67 -0.76
N THR A 140 6.59 -4.49 0.39
CA THR A 140 5.97 -3.94 1.60
C THR A 140 5.55 -2.48 1.38
N THR A 141 6.41 -1.66 0.77
CA THR A 141 6.12 -0.23 0.50
C THR A 141 4.90 -0.08 -0.41
N VAL A 142 4.80 -0.85 -1.50
CA VAL A 142 3.64 -0.81 -2.39
C VAL A 142 2.35 -1.17 -1.63
N LYS A 143 2.39 -2.19 -0.76
CA LYS A 143 1.23 -2.57 0.06
C LYS A 143 0.84 -1.51 1.08
N LEU A 144 1.83 -0.84 1.68
CA LEU A 144 1.60 0.26 2.61
C LEU A 144 0.95 1.45 1.92
N LEU A 145 1.46 1.84 0.76
CA LEU A 145 0.88 2.92 -0.04
C LEU A 145 -0.56 2.59 -0.44
N GLN A 146 -0.82 1.37 -0.94
CA GLN A 146 -2.19 0.95 -1.27
C GLN A 146 -3.14 1.04 -0.08
N LYS A 147 -2.70 0.64 1.12
CA LYS A 147 -3.53 0.73 2.32
C LYS A 147 -3.73 2.18 2.73
N TRP A 148 -2.66 2.98 2.78
CA TRP A 148 -2.72 4.38 3.18
C TRP A 148 -3.68 5.18 2.30
N ILE A 149 -3.65 4.97 0.98
CA ILE A 149 -4.56 5.65 0.05
C ILE A 149 -6.02 5.27 0.35
N LYS A 150 -6.31 3.96 0.54
CA LYS A 150 -7.67 3.49 0.85
C LYS A 150 -8.17 4.03 2.18
N ASP A 151 -7.31 4.03 3.20
CA ASP A 151 -7.65 4.54 4.52
C ASP A 151 -7.87 6.06 4.46
N SER A 152 -7.06 6.79 3.69
CA SER A 152 -7.24 8.24 3.48
C SER A 152 -8.55 8.56 2.75
N GLN A 153 -8.92 7.80 1.71
CA GLN A 153 -10.21 7.96 1.03
C GLN A 153 -11.38 7.75 2.00
N ARG A 154 -11.31 6.69 2.82
CA ARG A 154 -12.33 6.39 3.81
C ARG A 154 -12.47 7.46 4.88
N ILE A 155 -11.35 8.04 5.34
CA ILE A 155 -11.37 9.15 6.30
C ILE A 155 -12.05 10.38 5.68
N THR A 156 -11.74 10.71 4.43
CA THR A 156 -12.39 11.82 3.71
C THR A 156 -13.89 11.61 3.57
N GLU A 157 -14.34 10.41 3.21
CA GLU A 157 -15.76 10.07 3.13
C GLU A 157 -16.47 10.20 4.49
N LEU A 158 -15.85 9.73 5.58
CA LEU A 158 -16.39 9.86 6.94
C LEU A 158 -16.49 11.33 7.38
N ASN A 159 -15.51 12.16 7.02
CA ASN A 159 -15.54 13.58 7.31
C ASN A 159 -16.66 14.31 6.55
N ASP A 160 -16.87 14.01 5.26
CA ASP A 160 -17.96 14.60 4.47
C ASP A 160 -19.34 14.19 5.04
N LEU A 161 -19.51 12.92 5.41
CA LEU A 161 -20.72 12.44 6.07
C LEU A 161 -20.96 13.16 7.40
N THR A 162 -19.93 13.32 8.23
CA THR A 162 -20.03 14.01 9.53
C THR A 162 -20.44 15.47 9.34
N LEU A 163 -19.78 16.19 8.42
CA LEU A 163 -20.10 17.58 8.11
C LEU A 163 -21.55 17.73 7.63
N ARG A 164 -22.03 16.82 6.77
CA ARG A 164 -23.43 16.81 6.32
C ARG A 164 -24.41 16.57 7.46
N MET A 165 -24.07 15.71 8.42
CA MET A 165 -24.90 15.47 9.61
C MET A 165 -24.97 16.72 10.49
N GLU A 166 -23.83 17.37 10.77
CA GLU A 166 -23.78 18.62 11.54
C GLU A 166 -24.58 19.75 10.87
N LEU A 167 -24.43 19.91 9.55
CA LEU A 167 -25.22 20.89 8.79
C LEU A 167 -26.71 20.60 8.84
N ASN A 168 -27.11 19.33 8.74
CA ASN A 168 -28.52 18.95 8.86
C ASN A 168 -29.05 19.17 10.28
N GLU A 169 -28.24 18.94 11.30
CA GLU A 169 -28.60 19.21 12.69
C GLU A 169 -28.79 20.71 12.93
N LEU A 170 -27.82 21.53 12.51
CA LEU A 170 -27.93 22.99 12.55
C LEU A 170 -29.17 23.49 11.80
N ARG A 171 -29.46 22.92 10.62
CA ARG A 171 -30.67 23.25 9.85
C ARG A 171 -31.95 22.87 10.61
N ASN A 172 -31.96 21.72 11.29
CA ASN A 172 -33.11 21.26 12.07
C ASN A 172 -33.29 22.05 13.37
N GLN A 173 -32.23 22.61 13.94
CA GLN A 173 -32.29 23.50 15.11
C GLN A 173 -32.90 24.87 14.78
N ILE A 174 -32.90 25.30 13.51
CA ILE A 174 -33.71 26.45 13.07
C ILE A 174 -35.19 26.03 13.08
N ASN A 175 -35.85 26.26 14.21
CA ASN A 175 -37.26 25.92 14.37
C ASN A 175 -38.10 26.81 13.44
N PRO A 176 -38.81 26.24 12.44
CA PRO A 176 -39.68 27.04 11.57
C PRO A 176 -40.75 27.80 12.37
N HIS A 177 -41.21 27.27 13.51
CA HIS A 177 -42.11 27.97 14.42
C HIS A 177 -41.46 29.19 15.08
N PHE A 178 -40.17 29.16 15.40
CA PHE A 178 -39.46 30.34 15.89
C PHE A 178 -39.39 31.42 14.82
N LEU A 179 -39.09 31.03 13.57
CA LEU A 179 -39.10 31.96 12.44
C LEU A 179 -40.50 32.57 12.22
N PHE A 180 -41.56 31.75 12.26
CA PHE A 180 -42.94 32.23 12.16
C PHE A 180 -43.34 33.11 13.35
N ASN A 181 -42.92 32.80 14.56
CA ASN A 181 -43.15 33.63 15.74
C ASN A 181 -42.46 35.00 15.62
N MET A 182 -41.22 35.02 15.14
CA MET A 182 -40.51 36.27 14.89
C MET A 182 -41.23 37.12 13.83
N LEU A 183 -41.65 36.51 12.71
CA LEU A 183 -42.41 37.21 11.66
C LEU A 183 -43.76 37.75 12.15
N ASN A 184 -44.50 36.96 12.94
CA ASN A 184 -45.79 37.38 13.48
C ASN A 184 -45.64 38.50 14.52
N ASN A 185 -44.63 38.42 15.39
CA ASN A 185 -44.32 39.49 16.33
C ASN A 185 -43.94 40.78 15.60
N VAL A 186 -43.08 40.71 14.58
CA VAL A 186 -42.73 41.87 13.75
C VAL A 186 -43.98 42.45 13.07
N LYS A 187 -44.86 41.61 12.52
CA LYS A 187 -46.13 42.05 11.91
C LYS A 187 -47.06 42.75 12.91
N ALA A 188 -47.12 42.26 14.15
CA ALA A 188 -47.87 42.91 15.22
C ALA A 188 -47.25 44.26 15.59
N LEU A 189 -45.92 44.30 15.79
CA LEU A 189 -45.15 45.51 16.07
C LEU A 189 -45.31 46.58 14.98
N ILE A 190 -45.33 46.21 13.69
CA ILE A 190 -45.58 47.17 12.59
C ILE A 190 -46.96 47.84 12.73
N ARG A 191 -47.98 47.15 13.25
CA ARG A 191 -49.33 47.71 13.44
C ARG A 191 -49.48 48.50 14.73
N THR A 192 -48.81 48.09 15.82
CA THR A 192 -48.99 48.68 17.14
C THR A 192 -47.95 49.73 17.50
N ASP A 193 -46.69 49.55 17.07
CA ASP A 193 -45.57 50.45 17.36
C ASP A 193 -44.52 50.40 16.22
N PRO A 194 -44.78 51.15 15.13
CA PRO A 194 -43.94 51.12 13.93
C PRO A 194 -42.47 51.48 14.21
N GLY A 195 -42.23 52.39 15.18
CA GLY A 195 -40.88 52.83 15.54
C GLY A 195 -40.06 51.72 16.18
N LYS A 196 -40.64 50.93 17.09
CA LYS A 196 -39.97 49.73 17.62
C LYS A 196 -39.80 48.64 16.57
N ALA A 197 -40.75 48.47 15.65
CA ALA A 197 -40.61 47.48 14.58
C ALA A 197 -39.38 47.76 13.72
N THR A 198 -39.18 49.02 13.31
CA THR A 198 -38.00 49.44 12.53
C THR A 198 -36.69 49.21 13.30
N ALA A 199 -36.67 49.49 14.61
CA ALA A 199 -35.50 49.25 15.46
C ALA A 199 -35.14 47.76 15.62
N VAL A 200 -36.13 46.86 15.54
CA VAL A 200 -35.93 45.40 15.62
C VAL A 200 -35.46 44.82 14.29
N ILE A 201 -35.88 45.40 13.15
CA ILE A 201 -35.52 44.93 11.80
C ILE A 201 -34.16 45.47 11.34
N MET A 202 -33.79 46.71 11.71
CA MET A 202 -32.58 47.38 11.22
C MET A 202 -31.34 47.19 12.10
N LYS A 203 -31.39 46.31 13.11
CA LYS A 203 -30.27 46.05 14.02
C LYS A 203 -29.60 44.74 13.69
#